data_AF-A0A3S5EWI7-F1
#
_entry.id   AF-A0A3S5EWI7-F1
#
_cell.length_a   1.000
_cell.length_b   1.000
_cell.length_c   1.000
_cell.angle_alpha   90.00
_cell.angle_beta   90.00
_cell.angle_gamma   90.00
#
_symmetry.space_group_name_H-M   'P 1'
#
loop_
_entity.id
_entity.type
_entity.pdbx_description
1 polymer ?
#
loop_
_entity_poly.entity_id
_entity_poly.type
_entity_poly.pdbx_seq_one_letter_code
_entity_poly.pdbx_strand_id
1 'polypeptide(L)' 'MGGYRYIHHAIDDYSRLVYSEILDDERKETAAGFFQRANAFFKDLGVTVQAVMTDNGACYRSRAL' A
#
# COMPACT_ATOMS: atom_id res chain seq x y z
N MET A 1 -3.96 -13.89 24.33
CA MET A 1 -4.65 -13.92 23.03
C MET A 1 -3.77 -13.22 22.02
N GLY A 2 -3.10 -13.97 21.13
CA GLY A 2 -2.28 -13.37 20.08
C GLY A 2 -3.19 -12.89 18.95
N GLY A 3 -3.25 -11.59 18.72
CA GLY A 3 -3.94 -11.01 17.57
C GLY A 3 -2.92 -10.73 16.46
N TYR A 4 -3.17 -11.23 15.26
CA TYR A 4 -2.41 -10.83 14.09
C TYR A 4 -2.85 -9.41 13.67
N ARG A 5 -1.90 -8.62 13.18
CA ARG A 5 -2.12 -7.29 12.59
C ARG A 5 -1.39 -7.27 11.25
N TYR A 6 -2.00 -6.65 10.26
CA TYR A 6 -1.43 -6.56 8.92
C TYR A 6 -0.82 -5.18 8.77
N ILE A 7 0.47 -5.11 8.47
CA ILE A 7 1.16 -3.84 8.24
C ILE A 7 1.40 -3.71 6.75
N HIS A 8 0.83 -2.67 6.16
CA HIS A 8 0.99 -2.34 4.75
C HIS A 8 2.03 -1.24 4.62
N HIS A 9 3.01 -1.44 3.75
CA HIS A 9 4.09 -0.50 3.48
C HIS A 9 4.14 -0.15 1.99
N ALA A 10 4.30 1.13 1.69
CA ALA A 10 4.60 1.64 0.36
C ALA A 10 5.92 2.41 0.44
N ILE A 11 6.87 2.06 -0.41
CA ILE A 11 8.24 2.59 -0.36
C ILE A 11 8.55 3.22 -1.71
N ASP A 12 9.03 4.47 -1.70
CA ASP A 12 9.60 5.09 -2.88
C ASP A 12 11.00 4.52 -3.17
N ASP A 13 11.25 4.11 -4.41
CA ASP A 13 12.50 3.41 -4.76
C ASP A 13 13.71 4.35 -4.78
N TYR A 14 13.51 5.63 -5.11
CA TYR A 14 14.60 6.60 -5.20
C TYR A 14 15.00 7.14 -3.82
N SER A 15 14.06 7.76 -3.11
CA SER A 15 14.29 8.45 -1.84
C SER A 15 14.27 7.53 -0.62
N ARG A 16 13.77 6.28 -0.79
CA ARG A 16 13.50 5.34 0.31
C ARG A 16 12.50 5.86 1.34
N LEU A 17 11.69 6.86 0.97
CA LEU A 17 10.58 7.34 1.79
C LEU A 17 9.52 6.24 1.93
N VAL A 18 9.00 6.07 3.15
CA VAL A 18 8.04 5.01 3.46
C VAL A 18 6.73 5.59 4.00
N TYR A 19 5.61 5.11 3.46
CA TYR A 19 4.28 5.26 4.02
C TYR A 19 3.80 3.92 4.57
N SER A 20 3.28 3.91 5.80
CA SER A 20 2.89 2.67 6.50
C SER A 20 1.54 2.80 7.19
N GLU A 21 0.71 1.77 7.12
CA GLU A 21 -0.53 1.65 7.89
C GLU A 21 -0.67 0.27 8.53
N ILE A 22 -1.25 0.23 9.73
CA ILE A 22 -1.67 -1.03 10.37
C ILE A 22 -3.15 -1.20 10.09
N LEU A 23 -3.50 -2.29 9.40
CA LEU A 23 -4.87 -2.62 9.00
C LEU A 23 -5.28 -3.96 9.62
N ASP A 24 -6.59 -4.13 9.81
CA ASP A 24 -7.16 -5.28 10.52
C ASP A 24 -7.32 -6.51 9.62
N ASP A 25 -7.20 -6.36 8.30
CA ASP A 25 -7.26 -7.45 7.34
C ASP A 25 -6.36 -7.20 6.11
N GLU A 26 -6.15 -8.26 5.32
CA GLU A 26 -5.42 -8.22 4.05
C GLU A 26 -6.40 -8.31 2.88
N ARG A 27 -7.57 -7.65 2.92
CA ARG A 27 -8.53 -7.75 1.80
C ARG A 27 -8.17 -6.84 0.63
N LYS A 28 -8.76 -7.13 -0.52
CA LYS A 28 -8.52 -6.42 -1.79
C LYS A 28 -8.94 -4.96 -1.68
N GLU A 29 -10.06 -4.72 -1.02
CA GLU A 29 -10.61 -3.39 -0.75
C GLU A 29 -9.70 -2.60 0.19
N THR A 30 -9.19 -3.27 1.22
CA THR A 30 -8.26 -2.70 2.21
C THR A 30 -6.93 -2.32 1.55
N ALA A 31 -6.38 -3.20 0.69
CA ALA A 31 -5.17 -2.95 -0.09
C ALA A 31 -5.36 -1.80 -1.11
N ALA A 32 -6.50 -1.76 -1.81
CA ALA A 32 -6.81 -0.67 -2.73
C ALA A 32 -6.96 0.68 -2.01
N GLY A 33 -7.65 0.70 -0.87
CA GLY A 33 -7.77 1.87 -0.02
C GLY A 33 -6.43 2.35 0.51
N PHE A 34 -5.58 1.42 0.96
CA PHE A 34 -4.20 1.71 1.36
C PHE A 34 -3.42 2.38 0.22
N PHE A 35 -3.47 1.82 -0.99
CA PHE A 35 -2.75 2.40 -2.13
C PHE A 35 -3.24 3.80 -2.50
N GLN A 36 -4.56 4.06 -2.46
CA GLN A 36 -5.10 5.40 -2.73
C GLN A 36 -4.55 6.43 -1.74
N ARG A 37 -4.49 6.09 -0.45
CA ARG A 37 -3.94 6.97 0.60
C ARG A 37 -2.44 7.15 0.46
N ALA A 38 -1.70 6.07 0.19
CA ALA A 38 -0.27 6.15 -0.08
C ALA A 38 0.05 7.05 -1.28
N ASN A 39 -0.70 6.91 -2.38
CA ASN A 39 -0.51 7.73 -3.57
C ASN A 39 -0.81 9.22 -3.31
N ALA A 40 -1.83 9.54 -2.51
CA ALA A 40 -2.11 10.91 -2.10
C ALA A 40 -0.96 11.49 -1.26
N PHE A 41 -0.46 10.72 -0.29
CA PHE A 41 0.69 11.10 0.53
C PHE A 41 1.95 11.41 -0.31
N PHE A 42 2.30 10.54 -1.25
CA PHE A 42 3.45 10.78 -2.14
C PHE A 42 3.24 12.02 -3.02
N LYS A 43 2.02 12.20 -3.55
CA LYS A 43 1.68 13.36 -4.38
C LYS A 43 1.84 14.68 -3.61
N ASP A 44 1.42 14.73 -2.35
CA ASP A 44 1.57 15.92 -1.50
C ASP A 44 3.04 16.27 -1.24
N LEU A 45 3.94 15.29 -1.36
CA LEU A 45 5.39 15.48 -1.28
C LEU A 45 6.05 15.74 -2.65
N GLY A 46 5.26 15.90 -3.70
CA GLY A 46 5.76 16.14 -5.06
C GLY A 46 6.25 14.89 -5.78
N VAL A 47 6.05 13.70 -5.20
CA VAL A 47 6.41 12.41 -5.82
C VAL A 47 5.24 11.93 -6.68
N THR A 48 5.50 11.70 -7.96
CA THR A 48 4.52 11.12 -8.89
C THR A 48 4.81 9.63 -9.05
N VAL A 49 3.88 8.77 -8.62
CA VAL A 49 4.00 7.32 -8.78
C VAL A 49 3.89 6.95 -10.27
N GLN A 50 4.95 6.36 -10.82
CA GLN A 50 4.99 5.94 -12.23
C GLN A 50 4.60 4.48 -12.43
N ALA A 51 5.04 3.62 -11.51
CA ALA A 51 4.74 2.20 -11.52
C ALA A 51 4.72 1.69 -10.07
N VAL A 52 3.94 0.64 -9.83
CA VAL A 52 3.85 0.00 -8.52
C VAL A 52 4.38 -1.41 -8.64
N MET A 53 5.44 -1.71 -7.90
CA MET A 53 5.89 -3.08 -7.69
C MET A 53 5.24 -3.61 -6.42
N THR A 54 4.52 -4.72 -6.53
CA THR A 54 3.95 -5.43 -5.37
C THR A 54 4.64 -6.77 -5.22
N ASP A 55 4.59 -7.34 -4.02
CA ASP A 55 5.11 -8.67 -3.69
C ASP A 55 4.28 -9.82 -4.32
N ASN A 56 3.30 -9.50 -5.16
CA ASN A 56 2.40 -10.46 -5.79
C ASN A 56 1.51 -11.21 -4.77
N GLY A 57 1.20 -10.59 -3.62
CA GLY A 57 0.17 -11.08 -2.70
C GLY A 57 -1.19 -11.23 -3.40
N ALA A 58 -2.00 -12.21 -2.99
CA ALA A 58 -3.29 -12.52 -3.63
C ALA A 58 -4.26 -11.31 -3.67
N CYS A 59 -4.04 -10.35 -2.77
CA CYS A 59 -4.86 -9.17 -2.55
C CYS A 59 -4.53 -8.06 -3.57
N TYR A 60 -3.28 -8.02 -4.05
CA TYR A 60 -2.81 -7.10 -5.10
C TYR A 60 -2.98 -7.65 -6.52
N ARG A 61 -3.20 -8.96 -6.69
CA ARG A 61 -3.59 -9.59 -7.98
C ARG A 61 -5.07 -9.48 -8.31
N SER A 62 -5.86 -8.91 -7.42
CA SER A 62 -7.29 -8.75 -7.61
C SER A 62 -7.60 -7.69 -8.65
N ARG A 63 -8.17 -8.10 -9.79
CA ARG A 63 -8.96 -7.18 -10.63
C ARG A 63 -10.20 -6.77 -9.82
N ALA A 64 -10.14 -5.62 -9.15
CA ALA A 64 -11.34 -4.83 -8.97
C ALA A 64 -11.70 -4.29 -10.36
N LEU A 65 -12.91 -4.57 -10.81
CA LEU A 65 -13.47 -3.97 -12.02
C LEU A 65 -13.60 -2.45 -11.83
#